data_AF-A0A1H1RPF5-F1
#
_entry.id   AF-A0A1H1RPF5-F1
#
_cell.length_a   1.000
_cell.length_b   1.000
_cell.length_c   1.000
_cell.angle_alpha   90.00
_cell.angle_beta   90.00
_cell.angle_gamma   90.00
#
_symmetry.space_group_name_H-M   'P 1'
#
loop_
_entity.id
_entity.type
_entity.pdbx_description
1 polymer ?
#
loop_
_entity_poly.entity_id
_entity_poly.type
_entity_poly.pdbx_seq_one_letter_code
_entity_poly.pdbx_strand_id
1 'polypeptide(L)'
;MGAGDQQNPSCHEARELLLELLDGNPTAARANEIRHALSACPECWGHLTAELEVRGLVRECCGQVHAPEQLRQRIITSLTTTTVSVTRYRIQP
;
A
#
# COMPACT_ATOMS: atom_id res chain seq x y z
N MET A 1 28.98 -15.94 -11.39
CA MET A 1 28.62 -14.90 -12.38
C MET A 1 27.44 -14.14 -11.80
N GLY A 2 27.55 -12.81 -11.70
CA GLY A 2 26.61 -11.95 -10.99
C GLY A 2 27.35 -10.85 -10.23
N ALA A 3 28.14 -10.07 -10.96
CA ALA A 3 28.74 -8.83 -10.48
C ALA A 3 27.71 -7.71 -10.67
N GLY A 4 27.62 -6.80 -9.70
CA GLY A 4 26.88 -5.56 -9.87
C GLY A 4 26.04 -5.21 -8.66
N ASP A 5 26.68 -4.75 -7.59
CA ASP A 5 26.03 -3.77 -6.75
C ASP A 5 27.12 -2.78 -6.31
N GLN A 6 27.44 -1.85 -7.21
CA GLN A 6 28.19 -0.67 -6.84
C GLN A 6 27.19 0.27 -6.15
N GLN A 7 26.94 0.03 -4.87
CA GLN A 7 26.08 0.89 -4.07
C GLN A 7 26.65 2.30 -4.00
N ASN A 8 26.10 3.18 -4.83
CA ASN A 8 26.11 4.61 -4.60
C ASN A 8 25.22 4.87 -3.35
N PRO A 9 25.65 5.65 -2.34
CA PRO A 9 24.85 5.92 -1.14
C PRO A 9 23.42 6.41 -1.45
N SER A 10 23.21 7.14 -2.56
CA SER A 10 21.87 7.55 -3.01
C SER A 10 20.99 6.40 -3.52
N CYS A 11 21.59 5.33 -4.04
CA CYS A 11 20.87 4.15 -4.52
C CYS A 11 20.50 3.21 -3.35
N HIS A 12 21.27 3.22 -2.26
CA HIS A 12 20.89 2.49 -1.05
C HIS A 12 19.58 3.03 -0.45
N GLU A 13 19.46 4.36 -0.35
CA GLU A 13 18.22 5.03 0.10
C GLU A 13 17.04 4.80 -0.87
N ALA A 14 17.32 4.73 -2.17
CA ALA A 14 16.30 4.45 -3.18
C ALA A 14 15.57 3.11 -2.95
N ARG A 15 16.25 2.10 -2.39
CA ARG A 15 15.63 0.80 -2.08
C ARG A 15 14.59 0.90 -0.97
N GLU A 16 14.89 1.67 0.08
CA GLU A 16 13.94 1.90 1.18
C GLU A 16 12.72 2.69 0.68
N LEU A 17 12.95 3.71 -0.14
CA LEU A 17 11.88 4.49 -0.76
C LEU A 17 11.00 3.64 -1.70
N LEU A 18 11.59 2.71 -2.45
CA LEU A 18 10.85 1.75 -3.28
C LEU A 18 9.95 0.86 -2.43
N LEU A 19 10.46 0.31 -1.34
CA LEU A 19 9.68 -0.50 -0.40
C LEU A 19 8.55 0.31 0.25
N GLU A 20 8.86 1.53 0.67
CA GLU A 20 7.86 2.46 1.22
C GLU A 20 6.75 2.73 0.18
N LEU A 21 7.11 3.00 -1.08
CA LEU A 21 6.16 3.30 -2.15
C LEU A 21 5.27 2.11 -2.52
N LEU A 22 5.85 0.92 -2.60
CA LEU A 22 5.17 -0.27 -3.13
C LEU A 22 4.36 -1.03 -2.07
N ASP A 23 4.87 -1.11 -0.83
CA ASP A 23 4.28 -1.95 0.23
C ASP A 23 3.84 -1.14 1.46
N GLY A 24 4.33 0.09 1.64
CA GLY A 24 4.00 0.95 2.79
C GLY A 24 2.65 1.68 2.72
N ASN A 25 1.92 1.57 1.61
CA ASN A 25 0.68 2.30 1.33
C ASN A 25 0.75 3.81 1.70
N PRO A 26 1.72 4.56 1.14
CA PRO A 26 1.94 5.94 1.50
C PRO A 26 0.80 6.83 1.02
N THR A 27 0.68 8.02 1.63
CA THR A 27 -0.24 9.05 1.15
C THR A 27 0.13 9.48 -0.27
N ALA A 28 -0.84 10.02 -1.01
CA ALA A 28 -0.60 10.47 -2.39
C ALA A 28 0.52 11.53 -2.49
N ALA A 29 0.62 12.42 -1.49
CA ALA A 29 1.69 13.41 -1.40
C ALA A 29 3.06 12.74 -1.25
N ARG A 30 3.19 11.83 -0.28
CA ARG A 30 4.44 11.08 -0.03
C ARG A 30 4.85 10.22 -1.21
N ALA A 31 3.88 9.58 -1.88
CA ALA A 31 4.15 8.80 -3.08
C ALA A 31 4.76 9.65 -4.22
N ASN A 32 4.32 10.89 -4.37
CA ASN A 32 4.89 11.81 -5.37
C ASN A 32 6.30 12.27 -5.01
N GLU A 33 6.56 12.58 -3.74
CA GLU A 33 7.91 12.91 -3.27
C GLU A 33 8.89 11.79 -3.57
N ILE A 34 8.50 10.55 -3.26
CA ILE A 34 9.32 9.36 -3.51
C ILE A 34 9.59 9.20 -5.02
N ARG A 35 8.57 9.33 -5.87
CA ARG A 35 8.75 9.28 -7.33
C ARG A 35 9.71 10.35 -7.83
N HIS A 36 9.61 11.57 -7.30
CA HIS A 36 10.51 12.65 -7.66
C HIS A 36 11.96 12.33 -7.26
N ALA A 37 12.18 11.85 -6.03
CA ALA A 37 13.51 11.43 -5.58
C ALA A 37 14.11 10.31 -6.45
N LEU A 38 13.31 9.30 -6.82
CA LEU A 38 13.75 8.20 -7.68
C LEU A 38 14.03 8.64 -9.11
N SER A 39 13.35 9.67 -9.62
CA SER A 39 13.56 10.20 -10.98
C SER A 39 14.95 10.81 -11.19
N ALA A 40 15.67 11.15 -10.12
CA ALA A 40 17.05 11.64 -10.20
C ALA A 40 18.05 10.55 -10.65
N CYS A 41 17.69 9.26 -10.51
CA CYS A 41 18.51 8.13 -10.92
C CYS A 41 17.77 7.27 -11.96
N PRO A 42 18.26 7.16 -13.21
CA PRO A 42 17.57 6.42 -14.27
C PRO A 42 17.49 4.91 -13.99
N GLU A 43 18.46 4.34 -13.27
CA GLU A 43 18.45 2.93 -12.88
C GLU A 43 17.35 2.65 -11.85
N CYS A 44 17.30 3.43 -10.76
CA CYS A 44 16.27 3.30 -9.73
C CYS A 44 14.85 3.54 -10.28
N TRP A 45 14.72 4.50 -11.22
CA TRP A 45 13.47 4.72 -11.93
C TRP A 45 13.07 3.50 -12.79
N GLY A 46 14.03 2.90 -13.49
CA GLY A 46 13.82 1.66 -14.25
C GLY A 46 13.29 0.52 -13.38
N HIS A 47 13.88 0.31 -12.21
CA HIS A 47 13.40 -0.66 -11.23
C HIS A 47 11.96 -0.38 -10.78
N LEU A 48 11.63 0.87 -10.46
CA LEU A 48 10.26 1.25 -10.10
C LEU A 48 9.26 0.91 -11.22
N THR A 49 9.60 1.26 -12.46
CA THR A 49 8.71 1.02 -13.60
C THR A 49 8.48 -0.47 -13.84
N ALA A 50 9.52 -1.29 -13.78
CA ALA A 50 9.40 -2.73 -13.94
C ALA A 50 8.52 -3.36 -12.84
N GLU A 51 8.71 -2.94 -11.59
CA GLU A 51 7.88 -3.40 -10.46
C GLU A 51 6.40 -3.01 -10.62
N LEU A 52 6.11 -1.78 -11.08
CA LEU A 52 4.75 -1.33 -11.33
C LEU A 52 4.09 -2.10 -12.48
N GLU A 53 4.82 -2.38 -13.55
CA GLU A 53 4.33 -3.20 -14.67
C GLU A 53 3.98 -4.61 -14.21
N VAL A 54 4.87 -5.28 -13.47
CA VAL A 54 4.63 -6.62 -12.93
C VAL A 54 3.44 -6.61 -11.98
N ARG A 55 3.34 -5.64 -11.07
CA ARG A 55 2.19 -5.50 -10.15
C ARG A 55 0.89 -5.20 -10.90
N GLY A 56 0.96 -4.47 -12.01
CA GLY A 56 -0.16 -4.25 -12.94
C GLY A 56 -0.64 -5.57 -13.54
N LEU A 57 0.27 -6.36 -14.12
CA LEU A 57 -0.03 -7.68 -14.67
C LEU A 57 -0.63 -8.62 -13.61
N VAL A 58 -0.05 -8.68 -12.41
CA VAL A 58 -0.59 -9.50 -11.30
C VAL A 58 -1.99 -9.04 -10.92
N ARG A 59 -2.26 -7.72 -10.91
CA ARG A 59 -3.60 -7.20 -10.64
C ARG A 59 -4.58 -7.54 -11.75
N GLU A 60 -4.16 -7.57 -13.01
CA GLU A 60 -4.99 -8.01 -14.12
C GLU A 60 -5.29 -9.51 -14.06
N CYS A 61 -4.28 -10.34 -13.80
CA CYS A 61 -4.42 -11.80 -13.72
C CYS A 61 -5.16 -12.27 -12.45
N CYS A 62 -4.91 -11.65 -11.30
CA CYS A 62 -5.33 -12.13 -9.98
C CYS A 62 -6.26 -11.16 -9.23
N GLY A 63 -6.36 -9.90 -9.65
CA GLY A 63 -7.22 -8.89 -9.00
C GLY A 63 -8.72 -9.06 -9.31
N GLN A 64 -9.07 -9.93 -10.27
CA GLN A 64 -10.44 -10.36 -10.53
C GLN A 64 -10.87 -11.57 -9.69
N VAL A 65 -10.03 -12.09 -8.78
CA VAL A 65 -10.47 -13.10 -7.80
C VAL A 65 -11.42 -12.41 -6.83
N HIS A 66 -12.68 -12.35 -7.23
CA HIS A 66 -13.78 -11.76 -6.48
C HIS A 66 -13.77 -12.38 -5.09
N ALA A 67 -13.66 -11.55 -4.05
CA ALA A 67 -13.80 -12.02 -2.69
C ALA A 67 -15.11 -12.85 -2.61
N PRO A 68 -15.10 -14.07 -2.06
CA PRO A 68 -16.29 -14.89 -1.98
C PRO A 68 -17.42 -14.06 -1.38
N GLU A 69 -18.52 -13.93 -2.11
CA GLU A 69 -19.61 -12.99 -1.78
C GLU A 69 -20.09 -13.15 -0.32
N GLN A 70 -20.06 -14.38 0.20
CA GLN A 70 -20.39 -14.69 1.59
C GLN A 70 -19.47 -14.01 2.61
N LEU A 71 -18.17 -13.89 2.32
CA LEU A 71 -17.19 -13.26 3.20
C LEU A 71 -17.36 -11.73 3.19
N ARG A 72 -17.63 -11.17 2.02
CA ARG A 72 -17.94 -9.74 1.84
C ARG A 72 -19.19 -9.32 2.62
N GLN A 73 -20.26 -10.11 2.51
CA GLN A 73 -21.52 -9.87 3.24
C GLN A 73 -21.31 -9.90 4.75
N ARG A 74 -20.59 -10.91 5.28
CA ARG A 74 -20.29 -11.01 6.72
C ARG A 74 -19.55 -9.78 7.25
N ILE A 75 -18.52 -9.31 6.55
CA ILE A 75 -17.73 -8.15 6.97
C ILE A 75 -18.60 -6.88 7.01
N ILE A 76 -19.43 -6.65 5.99
CA ILE A 76 -20.31 -5.48 5.93
C ILE A 76 -21.32 -5.49 7.09
N THR A 77 -21.95 -6.63 7.37
CA THR A 77 -22.90 -6.77 8.49
C THR A 77 -22.22 -6.49 9.84
N SER A 78 -21.02 -7.02 10.06
CA SER A 78 -20.28 -6.81 11.30
C SER A 78 -19.89 -5.34 11.52
N LEU A 79 -19.49 -4.62 10.47
CA LEU A 79 -19.11 -3.21 10.57
C LEU A 79 -20.30 -2.26 10.77
N THR A 80 -21.49 -2.63 10.28
CA THR A 80 -22.68 -1.77 10.35
C THR A 80 -23.38 -1.84 11.71
N THR A 81 -22.98 -2.76 12.59
CA THR A 81 -23.64 -2.97 13.89
C THR A 81 -23.29 -1.84 14.86
N THR A 82 -24.23 -0.92 15.07
CA THR A 82 -24.11 0.18 16.05
C THR A 82 -24.73 -0.23 17.38
N THR A 83 -23.91 -0.41 18.41
CA THR A 83 -24.36 -0.72 19.77
C THR A 83 -24.79 0.54 20.49
N VAL A 84 -26.08 0.67 20.79
CA VAL A 84 -26.62 1.81 21.57
C VAL A 84 -26.69 1.42 23.05
N SER A 85 -25.83 2.01 23.89
CA SER A 85 -25.86 1.87 25.34
C SER A 85 -26.61 3.04 25.98
N VAL A 86 -27.77 2.76 26.61
CA VAL A 86 -28.60 3.77 27.30
C VAL A 86 -28.21 3.82 28.78
N THR A 87 -27.57 4.92 29.20
CA THR A 87 -27.33 5.21 30.62
C THR A 87 -28.53 5.94 31.20
N ARG A 88 -29.30 5.28 32.08
CA ARG A 88 -30.38 5.92 32.84
C ARG A 88 -29.81 6.62 34.08
N TYR A 89 -29.88 7.94 34.08
CA TYR A 89 -29.65 8.72 35.30
C TYR A 89 -30.92 8.70 36.15
N ARG A 90 -30.83 8.10 37.34
CA ARG A 90 -31.90 8.16 38.35
C ARG A 90 -31.68 9.41 39.18
N ILE A 91 -32.45 10.45 38.91
CA ILE A 91 -32.52 11.64 39.77
C ILE A 91 -33.33 11.24 41.01
N GLN A 92 -32.70 11.29 42.18
CA GLN A 92 -33.32 11.02 43.48
C GLN A 92 -33.64 12.38 44.15
N PRO A 93 -34.89 12.61 44.63
CA PRO A 93 -35.33 13.87 45.20
C PRO A 93 -34.75 14.15 46.60
#